data_AF-A0A8B7QPG9-F1
#
_entry.id   AF-A0A8B7QPG9-F1
#
_cell.length_a   1.000
_cell.length_b   1.000
_cell.length_c   1.000
_cell.angle_alpha   90.00
_cell.angle_beta   90.00
_cell.angle_gamma   90.00
#
_symmetry.space_group_name_H-M   'P 1'
#
loop_
_entity.id
_entity.type
_entity.pdbx_description
1 polymer ?
#
loop_
_entity_poly.entity_id
_entity_poly.type
_entity_poly.pdbx_seq_one_letter_code
_entity_poly.pdbx_strand_id
1 'polypeptide(L)'
;MKENGQCSEISVIADETSQDDTYSILYDGYNRLRIIEAVYDEYVLFHNVNFNKGKEFQVMFLYGRTPDLSPEIKTWFGEVCQTYGIPNENILDLTKVDRCLQTRGSY
;
A
#
# COMPACT_ATOMS: atom_id res chain seq x y z
N MET A 1 -8.57 -7.43 -5.48
CA MET A 1 -8.98 -7.95 -4.15
C MET A 1 -9.47 -9.38 -4.29
N LYS A 2 -9.64 -10.11 -3.17
CA LYS A 2 -10.29 -11.43 -3.20
C LYS A 2 -11.69 -11.35 -2.60
N GLU A 3 -12.69 -11.77 -3.35
CA GLU A 3 -14.08 -11.85 -2.94
C GLU A 3 -14.53 -13.31 -3.08
N ASN A 4 -14.99 -13.93 -1.98
CA ASN A 4 -15.35 -15.36 -1.95
C ASN A 4 -14.24 -16.29 -2.51
N GLY A 5 -12.97 -15.93 -2.28
CA GLY A 5 -11.81 -16.68 -2.76
C GLY A 5 -11.43 -16.42 -4.22
N GLN A 6 -12.21 -15.66 -4.98
CA GLN A 6 -11.95 -15.30 -6.36
C GLN A 6 -11.33 -13.91 -6.48
N CYS A 7 -10.47 -13.73 -7.47
CA CYS A 7 -9.85 -12.45 -7.77
C CYS A 7 -10.88 -11.52 -8.44
N SER A 8 -11.06 -10.33 -7.85
CA SER A 8 -11.93 -9.26 -8.32
C SER A 8 -11.12 -7.98 -8.45
N GLU A 9 -11.33 -7.20 -9.51
CA GLU A 9 -10.70 -5.90 -9.66
C GLU A 9 -11.56 -4.80 -9.05
N ILE A 10 -10.89 -3.79 -8.48
CA ILE A 10 -11.54 -2.58 -8.01
C ILE A 10 -10.84 -1.36 -8.57
N SER A 11 -11.64 -0.37 -8.92
CA SER A 11 -11.18 0.96 -9.26
C SER A 11 -11.38 1.88 -8.07
N VAL A 12 -10.31 2.54 -7.67
CA VAL A 12 -10.33 3.53 -6.59
C VAL A 12 -9.77 4.83 -7.15
N ILE A 13 -10.48 5.93 -6.94
CA ILE A 13 -10.08 7.26 -7.40
C ILE A 13 -9.39 7.97 -6.23
N ALA A 14 -8.24 8.57 -6.51
CA ALA A 14 -7.47 9.36 -5.57
C ALA A 14 -7.46 10.82 -6.03
N ASP A 15 -8.03 11.71 -5.22
CA ASP A 15 -8.09 13.14 -5.51
C ASP A 15 -6.89 13.84 -4.88
N GLU A 16 -6.19 14.68 -5.66
CA GLU A 16 -5.12 15.53 -5.16
C GLU A 16 -5.63 16.44 -4.04
N THR A 17 -4.82 16.59 -3.00
CA THR A 17 -5.10 17.56 -1.92
C THR A 17 -4.28 18.82 -2.11
N SER A 18 -4.52 19.84 -1.28
CA SER A 18 -3.68 21.04 -1.26
C SER A 18 -2.27 20.81 -0.69
N GLN A 19 -1.98 19.62 -0.17
CA GLN A 19 -0.68 19.24 0.35
C GLN A 19 0.05 18.40 -0.71
N ASP A 20 1.28 18.78 -1.03
CA ASP A 20 2.13 18.06 -1.98
C ASP A 20 2.24 16.57 -1.61
N ASP A 21 2.29 15.74 -2.66
CA ASP A 21 2.41 14.28 -2.58
C ASP A 21 1.32 13.58 -1.76
N THR A 22 0.21 14.28 -1.49
CA THR A 22 -0.88 13.81 -0.63
C THR A 22 -2.20 13.78 -1.38
N TYR A 23 -2.89 12.65 -1.26
CA TYR A 23 -4.13 12.34 -1.96
C TYR A 23 -5.21 11.91 -0.96
N SER A 24 -6.47 12.17 -1.32
CA SER A 24 -7.64 11.69 -0.59
C SER A 24 -8.33 10.57 -1.36
N ILE A 25 -8.76 9.53 -0.64
CA ILE A 25 -9.41 8.34 -1.21
C ILE A 25 -10.63 7.98 -0.36
N LEU A 26 -11.79 7.83 -1.00
CA LEU A 26 -13.01 7.32 -0.37
C LEU A 26 -13.14 5.81 -0.59
N TYR A 27 -12.64 5.02 0.37
CA TYR A 27 -12.68 3.56 0.36
C TYR A 27 -12.65 3.03 1.79
N ASP A 28 -13.73 2.37 2.23
CA ASP A 28 -13.94 1.96 3.63
C ASP A 28 -13.57 3.05 4.67
N GLY A 29 -14.13 4.23 4.46
CA GLY A 29 -13.78 5.44 5.19
C GLY A 29 -13.05 6.47 4.34
N TYR A 30 -12.58 7.54 4.99
CA TYR A 30 -11.76 8.55 4.36
C TYR A 30 -10.29 8.20 4.57
N ASN A 31 -9.52 8.10 3.48
CA ASN A 31 -8.10 7.80 3.57
C ASN A 31 -7.29 9.00 3.08
N ARG A 32 -6.23 9.33 3.82
CA ARG A 32 -5.19 10.25 3.39
C ARG A 32 -3.95 9.45 3.04
N LEU A 33 -3.64 9.37 1.75
CA LEU A 33 -2.49 8.66 1.21
C LEU A 33 -1.38 9.67 0.91
N ARG A 34 -0.16 9.39 1.34
CA ARG A 34 1.03 10.20 1.04
C ARG A 34 2.11 9.34 0.38
N ILE A 35 2.74 9.85 -0.67
CA ILE A 35 3.98 9.29 -1.20
C ILE A 35 5.13 9.68 -0.27
N ILE A 36 5.79 8.70 0.34
CA ILE A 36 6.95 8.93 1.21
C ILE A 36 8.22 8.98 0.39
N GLU A 37 8.37 8.05 -0.56
CA GLU A 37 9.51 7.96 -1.45
C GLU A 37 9.10 7.22 -2.73
N ALA A 38 9.66 7.65 -3.87
CA ALA A 38 9.48 6.99 -5.14
C ALA A 38 10.82 6.93 -5.90
N VAL A 39 11.34 5.72 -6.06
CA VAL A 39 12.40 5.41 -7.03
C VAL A 39 11.68 4.89 -8.27
N TYR A 40 11.40 5.78 -9.21
CA TYR A 40 10.38 5.56 -10.26
C TYR A 40 10.49 4.26 -11.04
N ASP A 41 11.71 3.76 -11.28
CA ASP A 41 11.98 2.53 -12.03
C ASP A 41 12.09 1.27 -11.14
N GLU A 42 11.96 1.41 -9.83
CA GLU A 42 12.19 0.33 -8.87
C GLU A 42 11.04 0.15 -7.87
N TYR A 43 10.76 1.15 -7.03
CA TYR A 43 9.72 1.05 -6.00
C TYR A 43 9.06 2.39 -5.65
N VAL A 44 7.92 2.30 -4.97
CA VAL A 44 7.26 3.43 -4.31
C VAL A 44 6.78 3.00 -2.92
N LEU A 45 7.00 3.89 -1.95
CA LEU A 45 6.58 3.75 -0.57
C LEU A 45 5.46 4.74 -0.29
N PHE A 46 4.32 4.23 0.18
CA PHE A 46 3.20 5.05 0.62
C PHE A 46 2.94 4.91 2.12
N HIS A 47 2.53 6.01 2.74
CA HIS A 47 1.90 6.03 4.04
C HIS A 47 0.42 6.37 3.88
N ASN A 48 -0.45 5.60 4.51
CA ASN A 48 -1.89 5.83 4.48
C ASN A 48 -2.42 5.94 5.90
N VAL A 49 -3.30 6.91 6.14
CA VAL A 49 -4.09 7.01 7.37
C VAL A 49 -5.56 6.94 7.00
N ASN A 50 -6.27 5.96 7.53
CA ASN A 50 -7.70 5.77 7.36
C ASN A 50 -8.45 6.34 8.58
N PHE A 51 -9.47 7.12 8.30
CA PHE A 51 -10.39 7.71 9.27
C PHE A 51 -11.78 7.12 9.03
N ASN A 52 -12.24 6.24 9.93
CA ASN A 52 -13.52 5.55 9.79
C ASN A 52 -14.23 5.43 11.15
N LYS A 53 -15.44 6.00 11.25
CA LYS A 53 -16.32 5.90 12.43
C LYS A 53 -15.63 6.22 13.77
N GLY A 54 -14.80 7.25 13.80
CA GLY A 54 -14.07 7.69 15.00
C GLY A 54 -12.90 6.79 15.39
N LYS A 55 -12.53 5.82 14.56
CA LYS A 55 -11.28 5.07 14.66
C LYS A 55 -10.32 5.53 13.58
N GLU A 56 -9.04 5.50 13.93
CA GLU A 56 -7.94 5.81 13.04
C GLU A 56 -6.97 4.63 13.04
N PHE A 57 -6.53 4.23 11.86
CA PHE A 57 -5.43 3.29 11.70
C PHE A 57 -4.56 3.71 10.51
N GLN A 58 -3.31 3.24 10.52
CA GLN A 58 -2.35 3.51 9.47
C GLN A 58 -1.93 2.24 8.74
N VAL A 59 -1.57 2.39 7.47
CA VAL A 59 -1.04 1.32 6.62
C VAL A 59 0.16 1.86 5.85
N MET A 60 1.22 1.06 5.77
CA MET A 60 2.39 1.32 4.95
C MET A 60 2.38 0.36 3.75
N PHE A 61 2.53 0.89 2.54
CA PHE A 61 2.55 0.09 1.31
C PHE A 61 3.90 0.24 0.61
N LEU A 62 4.53 -0.89 0.27
CA LEU A 62 5.71 -0.93 -0.59
C LEU A 62 5.34 -1.64 -1.90
N TYR A 63 5.37 -0.92 -3.01
CA TYR A 63 5.15 -1.47 -4.34
C TYR A 63 6.44 -1.47 -5.14
N GLY A 64 6.73 -2.58 -5.81
CA GLY A 64 7.83 -2.69 -6.78
C GLY A 64 7.34 -2.64 -8.22
N ARG A 65 8.22 -2.24 -9.14
CA ARG A 65 8.03 -2.41 -10.59
C ARG A 65 8.08 -3.87 -11.03
N THR A 66 8.79 -4.71 -10.26
CA THR A 66 8.81 -6.16 -10.38
C THR A 66 7.93 -6.82 -9.31
N PRO A 67 7.53 -8.11 -9.48
CA PRO A 67 6.73 -8.81 -8.48
C PRO A 67 7.41 -8.98 -7.12
N ASP A 68 8.73 -8.85 -7.06
CA ASP A 68 9.51 -8.92 -5.82
C ASP A 68 10.62 -7.86 -5.83
N LEU A 69 11.07 -7.45 -4.64
CA LEU A 69 12.13 -6.47 -4.38
C LEU A 69 13.29 -7.14 -3.64
N SER A 70 14.45 -6.48 -3.64
CA SER A 70 15.64 -7.04 -2.98
C SER A 70 15.44 -7.16 -1.46
N PRO A 71 16.14 -8.10 -0.79
CA PRO A 71 16.10 -8.24 0.67
C PRO A 71 16.50 -6.94 1.40
N GLU A 72 17.41 -6.16 0.82
CA GLU A 72 17.86 -4.88 1.38
C GLU A 72 16.70 -3.88 1.45
N ILE A 73 15.94 -3.72 0.34
CA ILE A 73 14.78 -2.82 0.29
C ILE A 73 13.68 -3.31 1.25
N LYS A 74 13.45 -4.63 1.33
CA LYS A 74 12.47 -5.20 2.27
C LYS A 74 12.87 -4.96 3.73
N THR A 75 14.16 -5.06 4.05
CA THR A 75 14.69 -4.81 5.40
C THR A 75 14.52 -3.34 5.77
N TRP A 76 14.92 -2.44 4.86
CA TRP A 76 14.71 -1.00 5.01
C TRP A 76 13.22 -0.66 5.23
N PHE A 77 12.31 -1.24 4.46
CA PHE A 77 10.88 -1.04 4.66
C PHE A 77 10.41 -1.46 6.06
N GLY A 78 10.96 -2.55 6.60
CA GLY A 78 10.72 -2.98 7.97
C GLY A 78 11.15 -1.94 9.01
N GLU A 79 12.35 -1.36 8.84
CA GLU A 79 12.88 -0.29 9.70
C GLU A 79 12.03 0.99 9.63
N VAL A 80 11.58 1.36 8.42
CA VAL A 80 10.68 2.50 8.24
C VAL A 80 9.34 2.22 8.93
N CYS A 81 8.74 1.04 8.78
CA CYS A 81 7.51 0.67 9.48
C CYS A 81 7.64 0.80 11.00
N GLN A 82 8.75 0.32 11.58
CA GLN A 82 9.02 0.45 13.01
C GLN A 82 9.15 1.91 13.45
N THR A 83 9.76 2.77 12.63
CA THR A 83 9.85 4.22 12.89
C THR A 83 8.47 4.88 12.96
N TYR A 84 7.50 4.36 12.20
CA TYR A 84 6.09 4.78 12.24
C TYR A 84 5.27 4.08 13.35
N GLY A 85 5.92 3.28 14.20
CA GLY A 85 5.28 2.57 15.30
C GLY A 85 4.51 1.32 14.88
N ILE A 86 4.76 0.78 13.67
CA ILE A 86 4.18 -0.48 13.21
C ILE A 86 5.11 -1.62 13.63
N PRO A 87 4.65 -2.55 14.49
CA PRO A 87 5.49 -3.65 14.95
C PRO A 87 5.64 -4.73 13.88
N ASN A 88 6.72 -5.51 13.95
CA ASN A 88 7.10 -6.47 12.90
C ASN A 88 6.02 -7.53 12.62
N GLU A 89 5.29 -7.96 13.65
CA GLU A 89 4.20 -8.92 13.52
C GLU A 89 3.04 -8.42 12.64
N ASN A 90 2.93 -7.12 12.41
CA ASN A 90 1.93 -6.50 11.55
C ASN A 90 2.45 -6.24 10.12
N ILE A 91 3.70 -6.60 9.81
CA ILE A 91 4.30 -6.44 8.49
C ILE A 91 4.15 -7.75 7.70
N LEU A 92 3.47 -7.68 6.57
CA LEU A 92 3.14 -8.84 5.74
C LEU A 92 3.94 -8.84 4.44
N ASP A 93 4.68 -9.93 4.19
CA ASP A 93 5.35 -10.16 2.90
C ASP A 93 4.36 -10.78 1.90
N LEU A 94 3.76 -9.93 1.07
CA LEU A 94 2.75 -10.36 0.10
C LEU A 94 3.34 -11.21 -1.04
N THR A 95 4.65 -11.30 -1.20
CA THR A 95 5.28 -12.13 -2.24
C THR A 95 5.10 -13.63 -2.00
N LYS A 96 4.73 -13.99 -0.77
CA LYS A 96 4.51 -15.37 -0.31
C LYS A 96 3.05 -15.81 -0.36
N VAL A 97 2.14 -14.96 -0.88
CA VAL A 97 0.71 -15.25 -0.98
C VAL A 97 0.19 -14.99 -2.40
N ASP A 98 -1.00 -15.50 -2.70
CA ASP A 98 -1.68 -15.23 -3.97
C ASP A 98 -2.16 -13.77 -4.05
N ARG A 99 -1.50 -13.00 -4.91
CA ARG A 99 -1.75 -11.58 -5.18
C ARG A 99 -2.58 -11.32 -6.45
N CYS A 100 -3.29 -12.33 -6.96
CA CYS A 100 -4.08 -12.21 -8.19
C CYS A 100 -3.25 -11.74 -9.41
N LEU A 101 -1.97 -12.15 -9.48
CA LEU A 101 -1.08 -11.74 -10.59
C LEU A 101 -1.57 -12.28 -11.95
N GLN A 102 -2.20 -13.45 -11.94
CA GLN A 102 -2.75 -14.14 -13.11
C GLN A 102 -3.91 -13.40 -13.80
N THR A 103 -4.57 -12.46 -13.11
CA THR A 103 -5.69 -11.69 -13.67
C THR A 103 -5.29 -10.29 -14.13
N ARG A 104 -4.00 -9.94 -14.04
CA ARG A 104 -3.53 -8.61 -14.47
C ARG A 104 -3.58 -8.49 -15.99
N GLY A 105 -4.14 -7.37 -16.48
CA GLY A 105 -4.15 -7.04 -17.91
C GLY A 105 -5.15 -7.86 -18.75
N SER A 106 -6.13 -8.51 -18.13
CA SER A 106 -7.17 -9.28 -18.82
C SER A 106 -8.29 -8.42 -19.45
N TYR A 107 -7.94 -7.25 -19.97
CA TYR A 107 -8.85 -6.25 -20.55
C TYR A 107 -8.74 -6.15 -22.06
#